data_AF-A0A430J7X9-F1
#
_entry.id   AF-A0A430J7X9-F1
#
_cell.length_a   1.000
_cell.length_b   1.000
_cell.length_c   1.000
_cell.angle_alpha   90.00
_cell.angle_beta   90.00
_cell.angle_gamma   90.00
#
_symmetry.space_group_name_H-M   'P 1'
#
loop_
_entity.id
_entity.type
_entity.pdbx_description
1 polymer ?
#
loop_
_entity_poly.entity_id
_entity_poly.type
_entity_poly.pdbx_seq_one_letter_code
_entity_poly.pdbx_strand_id
1 'polypeptide(L)'
;MNQYSNYEVDLKTHAYERYRERVGKKSFSDVLDWCKEQILGGNYGAIERGLINIDGVWFACRLEEQHLILVTCYGRTTANLPAGMKWALKHNDRINLDTISGIGVMPP
;
A
#
# COMPACT_ATOMS: atom_id res chain seq x y z
N MET A 1 -4.01 -7.12 -20.71
CA MET A 1 -5.21 -6.50 -20.14
C MET A 1 -5.01 -6.45 -18.64
N ASN A 2 -5.09 -5.26 -18.04
CA ASN A 2 -4.85 -5.08 -16.62
C ASN A 2 -6.06 -5.60 -15.85
N GLN A 3 -5.90 -6.55 -14.93
CA GLN A 3 -7.04 -7.21 -14.28
C GLN A 3 -7.94 -6.23 -13.51
N TYR A 4 -7.38 -5.09 -13.07
CA TYR A 4 -8.09 -4.10 -12.28
C TYR A 4 -8.31 -2.76 -13.00
N SER A 5 -8.09 -2.67 -14.32
CA SER A 5 -8.30 -1.40 -15.07
C SER A 5 -9.76 -0.91 -15.08
N ASN A 6 -10.71 -1.79 -14.77
CA ASN A 6 -12.13 -1.47 -14.72
C ASN A 6 -12.63 -1.18 -13.31
N TYR A 7 -11.75 -1.15 -12.31
CA TYR A 7 -12.13 -0.86 -10.92
C TYR A 7 -11.97 0.63 -10.62
N GLU A 8 -12.95 1.22 -9.96
CA GLU A 8 -12.81 2.52 -9.33
C GLU A 8 -11.88 2.40 -8.12
N VAL A 9 -10.88 3.27 -8.03
CA VAL A 9 -9.94 3.28 -6.91
C VAL A 9 -10.43 4.27 -5.88
N ASP A 10 -10.59 3.81 -4.65
CA ASP A 10 -10.99 4.61 -3.50
C ASP A 10 -9.88 4.63 -2.45
N LEU A 11 -9.57 5.82 -1.93
CA LEU A 11 -8.60 6.00 -0.85
C LEU A 11 -9.35 6.35 0.44
N LYS A 12 -9.25 5.53 1.48
CA LYS A 12 -9.83 5.90 2.78
C LYS A 12 -8.96 6.98 3.44
N THR A 13 -9.59 7.88 4.19
CA THR A 13 -8.90 8.95 4.95
C THR A 13 -7.77 8.39 5.81
N HIS A 14 -8.02 7.27 6.50
CA HIS A 14 -6.99 6.60 7.29
C HIS A 14 -5.78 6.15 6.47
N ALA A 15 -5.99 5.63 5.25
CA ALA A 15 -4.88 5.26 4.36
C ALA A 15 -4.06 6.48 3.93
N TYR A 16 -4.72 7.60 3.65
CA TYR A 16 -4.06 8.85 3.31
C TYR A 16 -3.24 9.42 4.47
N GLU A 17 -3.77 9.45 5.68
CA GLU A 17 -3.03 9.89 6.87
C GLU A 17 -1.75 9.09 7.05
N ARG A 18 -1.84 7.76 6.94
CA ARG A 18 -0.67 6.87 7.00
C ARG A 18 0.31 7.09 5.86
N TYR A 19 -0.18 7.36 4.65
CA TYR A 19 0.68 7.71 3.52
C TYR A 19 1.49 8.98 3.81
N ARG A 20 0.85 10.01 4.37
CA ARG A 20 1.54 11.25 4.73
C ARG A 20 2.64 11.05 5.76
N GLU A 21 2.39 10.18 6.74
CA GLU A 21 3.35 9.85 7.78
C GLU A 21 4.56 9.06 7.24
N ARG A 22 4.32 8.15 6.28
CA ARG A 22 5.29 7.10 5.93
C ARG A 22 5.90 7.20 4.53
N VAL A 23 5.32 8.00 3.64
CA VAL A 23 5.74 8.09 2.23
C VAL A 23 6.07 9.52 1.87
N GLY A 24 5.17 10.47 2.12
CA GLY A 24 5.44 11.87 1.80
C GLY A 24 4.22 12.79 1.85
N LYS A 25 4.49 14.09 1.80
CA LYS A 25 3.48 15.15 1.92
C LYS A 25 2.89 15.51 0.55
N LYS A 26 2.02 14.65 0.04
CA LYS A 26 1.13 14.97 -1.10
C LYS A 26 -0.29 15.25 -0.61
N SER A 27 -1.11 15.94 -1.42
CA SER A 27 -2.52 16.13 -1.10
C SER A 27 -3.32 14.84 -1.28
N PHE A 28 -4.53 14.78 -0.74
CA PHE A 28 -5.37 13.58 -0.83
C PHE A 28 -5.69 13.24 -2.30
N SER A 29 -6.06 14.25 -3.10
CA SER A 29 -6.34 14.09 -4.53
C SER A 29 -5.09 13.61 -5.26
N ASP A 30 -3.92 14.19 -5.00
CA ASP A 30 -2.69 13.78 -5.69
C ASP A 30 -2.32 12.32 -5.38
N VAL A 31 -2.54 11.85 -4.15
CA VAL A 31 -2.30 10.45 -3.80
C VAL A 31 -3.29 9.54 -4.48
N LEU A 32 -4.57 9.92 -4.50
CA LEU A 32 -5.62 9.14 -5.15
C LEU A 32 -5.40 9.04 -6.68
N ASP A 33 -5.11 10.16 -7.33
CA ASP A 33 -4.88 10.22 -8.78
C ASP A 33 -3.62 9.44 -9.15
N TRP A 34 -2.54 9.59 -8.37
CA TRP A 34 -1.34 8.77 -8.54
C TRP A 34 -1.65 7.28 -8.42
N CYS A 35 -2.41 6.85 -7.40
CA CYS A 35 -2.81 5.45 -7.27
C CYS A 35 -3.58 4.96 -8.50
N LYS A 36 -4.54 5.76 -8.99
CA LYS A 36 -5.33 5.45 -10.20
C LYS A 36 -4.44 5.29 -11.42
N GLU A 37 -3.53 6.23 -11.66
CA GLU A 37 -2.59 6.19 -12.78
C GLU A 37 -1.71 4.94 -12.76
N GLN A 38 -1.15 4.59 -11.59
CA GLN A 38 -0.32 3.40 -11.46
C GLN A 38 -1.12 2.11 -11.68
N ILE A 39 -2.35 2.05 -11.16
CA ILE A 39 -3.23 0.89 -11.34
C ILE A 39 -3.65 0.75 -12.80
N LEU A 40 -4.07 1.82 -13.45
CA LEU A 40 -4.44 1.83 -14.87
C LEU A 40 -3.24 1.46 -15.77
N GLY A 41 -2.06 2.00 -15.45
CA GLY A 41 -0.81 1.73 -16.16
C GLY A 41 -0.23 0.34 -15.94
N GLY A 42 -0.70 -0.40 -14.93
CA GLY A 42 -0.19 -1.75 -14.63
C GLY A 42 1.05 -1.76 -13.75
N ASN A 43 1.38 -0.63 -13.15
CA ASN A 43 2.53 -0.42 -12.28
C ASN A 43 2.17 -0.77 -10.82
N TYR A 44 1.59 -1.96 -10.62
CA TYR A 44 1.30 -2.50 -9.31
C TYR A 44 1.66 -3.99 -9.24
N GLY A 45 2.09 -4.44 -8.05
CA GLY A 45 2.30 -5.85 -7.76
C GLY A 45 0.97 -6.59 -7.53
N ALA A 46 0.96 -7.91 -7.71
CA ALA A 46 -0.22 -8.73 -7.51
C ALA A 46 -0.88 -8.47 -6.14
N ILE A 47 -2.22 -8.44 -6.12
CA ILE A 47 -2.98 -8.32 -4.87
C ILE A 47 -2.91 -9.67 -4.15
N GLU A 48 -2.14 -9.73 -3.07
CA GLU A 48 -2.01 -10.94 -2.25
C GLU A 48 -2.47 -10.64 -0.83
N ARG A 49 -3.39 -11.46 -0.30
CA ARG A 49 -3.87 -11.38 1.10
C ARG A 49 -4.44 -10.00 1.49
N GLY A 50 -5.06 -9.30 0.53
CA GLY A 50 -5.58 -7.95 0.76
C GLY A 50 -4.49 -6.90 0.87
N LEU A 51 -3.33 -7.13 0.27
CA LEU A 51 -2.24 -6.17 0.15
C LEU A 51 -1.97 -5.91 -1.33
N ILE A 52 -1.68 -4.65 -1.66
CA ILE A 52 -1.26 -4.22 -3.00
C ILE A 52 0.02 -3.39 -2.88
N ASN A 53 0.96 -3.62 -3.79
CA ASN A 53 2.14 -2.78 -3.92
C ASN A 53 1.94 -1.86 -5.12
N ILE A 54 1.88 -0.55 -4.90
CA ILE A 54 1.71 0.46 -5.94
C ILE A 54 3.01 1.26 -5.96
N ASP A 55 3.82 1.10 -7.03
CA ASP A 55 5.12 1.78 -7.18
C ASP A 55 5.98 1.75 -5.88
N GLY A 56 6.15 0.55 -5.32
CA GLY A 56 6.96 0.33 -4.12
C GLY A 56 6.30 0.75 -2.80
N VAL A 57 5.09 1.31 -2.82
CA VAL A 57 4.30 1.64 -1.63
C VAL A 57 3.27 0.53 -1.38
N TRP A 58 3.28 -0.01 -0.16
CA TRP A 58 2.33 -1.04 0.24
C TRP A 58 1.07 -0.45 0.84
N PHE A 59 -0.08 -0.90 0.36
CA PHE A 59 -1.39 -0.61 0.93
C PHE A 59 -2.10 -1.90 1.33
N ALA A 60 -2.88 -1.86 2.41
CA ALA A 60 -3.97 -2.82 2.57
C ALA A 60 -5.13 -2.38 1.69
N CYS A 61 -5.71 -3.33 0.97
CA CYS A 61 -6.83 -3.09 0.09
C CYS A 61 -7.94 -4.14 0.27
N ARG A 62 -9.15 -3.76 -0.13
CA ARG A 62 -10.29 -4.66 -0.29
C ARG A 62 -10.90 -4.43 -1.66
N LEU A 63 -11.39 -5.51 -2.25
CA LEU A 63 -12.15 -5.48 -3.50
C LEU A 63 -13.63 -5.60 -3.13
N GLU A 64 -14.43 -4.62 -3.50
CA GLU A 64 -15.88 -4.60 -3.29
C GLU A 64 -16.55 -4.29 -4.62
N GLU A 65 -17.27 -5.25 -5.21
CA GLU A 65 -17.92 -5.14 -6.52
C GLU A 65 -16.95 -4.64 -7.63
N GLN A 66 -16.97 -3.34 -7.93
CA GLN A 66 -16.12 -2.66 -8.90
C GLN A 66 -15.19 -1.61 -8.26
N HIS A 67 -15.00 -1.66 -6.95
CA HIS A 67 -14.17 -0.73 -6.19
C HIS A 67 -12.94 -1.44 -5.61
N LEU A 68 -11.77 -0.87 -5.86
CA LEU A 68 -10.53 -1.19 -5.17
C LEU A 68 -10.31 -0.15 -4.06
N ILE A 69 -10.65 -0.54 -2.84
CA ILE A 69 -10.63 0.34 -1.68
C ILE A 69 -9.30 0.18 -0.95
N LEU A 70 -8.49 1.24 -0.91
CA LEU A 70 -7.26 1.34 -0.14
C LEU A 70 -7.59 1.73 1.30
N VAL A 71 -7.39 0.78 2.23
CA VAL A 71 -7.84 0.86 3.63
C VAL A 71 -6.76 1.42 4.56
N THR A 72 -5.50 1.04 4.36
CA THR A 72 -4.36 1.57 5.13
C THR A 72 -3.10 1.62 4.28
N CYS A 73 -2.15 2.50 4.64
CA CYS A 73 -0.84 2.58 4.00
C CYS A 73 0.25 2.08 4.94
N TYR A 74 1.02 1.09 4.49
CA TYR A 74 2.17 0.55 5.22
C TYR A 74 3.48 1.28 4.91
N GLY A 75 3.51 2.06 3.82
CA GLY A 75 4.66 2.86 3.43
C GLY A 75 5.52 2.18 2.36
N ARG A 76 6.67 2.79 2.07
CA ARG A 76 7.60 2.30 1.06
C ARG A 76 8.56 1.28 1.68
N THR A 77 8.63 0.08 1.10
CA THR A 77 9.59 -0.95 1.53
C THR A 77 9.86 -1.95 0.40
N THR A 78 11.09 -2.45 0.36
CA THR A 78 11.51 -3.55 -0.52
C THR A 78 11.17 -4.92 0.06
N ALA A 79 10.75 -4.97 1.34
CA ALA A 79 10.36 -6.22 1.98
C ALA A 79 9.07 -6.77 1.35
N ASN A 80 9.00 -8.10 1.25
CA ASN A 80 7.79 -8.80 0.86
C ASN A 80 6.80 -8.81 2.03
N LEU A 81 5.94 -7.79 2.10
CA LEU A 81 4.96 -7.62 3.16
C LEU A 81 3.99 -8.82 3.29
N PRO A 82 3.42 -9.36 2.20
CA PRO A 82 2.57 -10.56 2.27
C PRO A 82 3.26 -11.74 2.97
N ALA A 83 4.51 -12.03 2.61
CA ALA A 83 5.29 -13.10 3.22
C ALA A 83 5.62 -12.80 4.70
N GLY A 84 6.02 -11.56 5.00
CA GLY A 84 6.25 -11.11 6.37
C GLY A 84 5.01 -11.25 7.24
N MET A 85 3.85 -10.84 6.74
CA MET A 85 2.56 -10.91 7.46
C MET A 85 2.16 -12.36 7.72
N LYS A 86 2.38 -13.23 6.74
CA LYS A 86 2.15 -14.68 6.89
C LYS A 86 3.05 -15.27 7.98
N TRP A 87 4.34 -14.91 8.00
CA TRP A 87 5.27 -15.38 9.01
C TRP A 87 4.89 -14.87 10.41
N ALA A 88 4.64 -13.56 10.53
CA ALA A 88 4.25 -12.93 11.79
C ALA A 88 2.97 -13.55 12.37
N LEU A 89 1.95 -13.79 11.53
CA LEU A 89 0.72 -14.47 11.95
C LEU A 89 0.99 -15.89 12.45
N LYS A 90 1.87 -16.65 11.78
CA LYS A 90 2.20 -18.03 12.17
C LYS A 90 2.95 -18.08 13.51
N HIS A 91 3.77 -17.08 13.81
CA HIS A 91 4.63 -17.04 14.98
C HIS A 91 4.09 -16.16 16.12
N ASN A 92 2.86 -15.63 15.98
CA ASN A 92 2.27 -14.64 16.90
C ASN A 92 3.21 -13.44 17.16
N ASP A 93 3.89 -13.02 16.09
CA ASP A 93 4.86 -11.92 16.11
C ASP A 93 4.29 -10.67 15.41
N ARG A 94 5.00 -9.55 15.49
CA ARG A 94 4.62 -8.27 14.87
C ARG A 94 5.70 -7.82 13.90
N ILE A 95 5.26 -7.31 12.76
CA ILE A 95 6.16 -6.63 11.83
C ILE A 95 6.33 -5.20 12.29
N ASN A 96 7.58 -4.82 12.58
CA ASN A 96 7.93 -3.43 12.76
C ASN A 96 8.13 -2.79 11.38
N LEU A 97 7.26 -1.85 11.03
CA LEU A 97 7.26 -1.16 9.75
C LEU A 97 8.39 -0.12 9.65
N ASP A 98 8.84 0.39 10.78
CA ASP A 98 9.90 1.42 10.86
C ASP A 98 11.28 0.81 10.57
N THR A 99 11.46 -0.49 10.87
CA THR A 99 12.74 -1.19 10.61
C THR A 99 12.84 -1.77 9.21
N ILE A 100 11.72 -1.96 8.51
CA ILE A 100 11.70 -2.54 7.15
C ILE A 100 11.53 -1.48 6.06
N SER A 101 11.08 -0.27 6.40
CA SER A 101 11.05 0.84 5.46
C SER A 101 12.49 1.34 5.28
N GLY A 102 13.05 1.15 4.08
CA GLY A 102 14.44 1.53 3.76
C GLY A 102 14.68 3.04 3.75
N ILE A 103 13.74 3.85 4.22
CA ILE A 103 13.93 5.28 4.44
C ILE A 103 14.46 5.42 5.87
N GLY A 104 15.77 5.24 6.00
CA GLY A 104 16.46 5.43 7.28
C GLY A 104 16.14 6.79 7.86
N VAL A 105 15.38 6.81 8.95
CA VAL A 105 15.63 7.79 10.00
C VAL A 105 16.99 7.40 10.60
N MET A 106 18.05 8.03 10.07
CA MET A 106 19.26 8.19 10.88
C MET A 106 18.83 8.96 12.14
N PRO A 107 19.06 8.43 13.35
CA PRO A 107 18.92 9.24 14.54
C PRO A 107 19.95 10.38 14.50
N PRO A 108 19.64 11.55 15.08
CA PRO A 108 20.59 12.67 15.19
C PRO A 108 21.83 12.30 16.02
#